data_AF-A0A394DEB2-F1
#
_entry.id   AF-A0A394DEB2-F1
#
_cell.length_a   1.000
_cell.length_b   1.000
_cell.length_c   1.000
_cell.angle_alpha   90.00
_cell.angle_beta   90.00
_cell.angle_gamma   90.00
#
_symmetry.space_group_name_H-M   'P 1'
#
loop_
_entity.id
_entity.type
_entity.pdbx_description
1 polymer ?
#
loop_
_entity_poly.entity_id
_entity_poly.type
_entity_poly.pdbx_seq_one_letter_code
_entity_poly.pdbx_strand_id
1 'polypeptide(L)'
;MEGTTVFAPAIEGIKTVKSDQGEIMSQPFLEVCKHILPVIDKFGAAMALVKSDIGGNISRLESKYASNPSRFNYLYSLVQVEVETKTAKSSSSCTNGLLWLTR
;
A
#
# COMPACT_ATOMS: atom_id res chain seq x y z
N MET A 1 5.24 19.18 -25.40
CA MET A 1 4.64 18.25 -24.41
C MET A 1 5.28 18.58 -23.09
N GLU A 2 4.58 19.33 -22.23
CA GLU A 2 5.07 19.60 -20.88
C GLU A 2 5.27 18.27 -20.16
N GLY A 3 6.48 18.05 -19.67
CA GLY A 3 6.93 16.78 -19.12
C GLY A 3 6.23 16.48 -17.80
N THR A 4 5.16 15.69 -17.84
CA THR A 4 4.55 15.14 -16.65
C THR A 4 5.59 14.30 -15.91
N THR A 5 5.88 14.65 -14.65
CA THR A 5 6.89 13.93 -13.86
C THR A 5 6.45 12.49 -13.63
N VAL A 6 7.41 11.59 -13.44
CA VAL A 6 7.12 10.16 -13.15
C VAL A 6 6.31 9.97 -11.86
N PHE A 7 6.28 10.99 -10.99
CA PHE A 7 5.56 10.99 -9.73
C PHE A 7 4.16 11.60 -9.83
N ALA A 8 3.79 12.21 -10.95
CA ALA A 8 2.48 12.87 -11.08
C ALA A 8 1.29 11.95 -10.76
N PRO A 9 1.24 10.67 -11.18
CA PRO A 9 0.16 9.77 -10.78
C PRO A 9 0.06 9.58 -9.27
N ALA A 10 1.20 9.47 -8.57
CA ALA A 10 1.23 9.34 -7.12
C ALA A 10 0.78 10.63 -6.42
N ILE A 11 1.19 11.80 -6.92
CA ILE A 11 0.82 13.11 -6.38
C ILE A 11 -0.67 13.39 -6.57
N GLU A 12 -1.25 12.99 -7.70
CA GLU A 12 -2.69 13.13 -7.92
C GLU A 12 -3.47 12.10 -7.09
N GLY A 13 -3.03 10.85 -7.07
CA GLY A 13 -3.69 9.79 -6.31
C GLY A 13 -3.70 10.05 -4.80
N ILE A 14 -2.68 10.68 -4.23
CA ILE A 14 -2.63 10.94 -2.77
C ILE A 14 -3.79 11.83 -2.30
N LYS A 15 -4.35 12.67 -3.19
CA LYS A 15 -5.47 13.56 -2.88
C LYS A 15 -6.77 12.80 -2.62
N THR A 16 -6.89 11.58 -3.13
CA THR A 16 -8.10 10.75 -3.02
C THR A 16 -7.96 9.61 -2.01
N VAL A 17 -6.85 9.57 -1.25
CA VAL A 17 -6.57 8.51 -0.28
C VAL A 17 -7.47 8.57 0.95
N LYS A 18 -7.99 9.75 1.29
CA LYS A 18 -8.82 9.96 2.48
C LYS A 18 -10.30 10.06 2.12
N SER A 19 -11.15 9.51 2.99
CA SER A 19 -12.59 9.78 2.98
C SER A 19 -12.87 11.25 3.32
N ASP A 20 -14.12 11.68 3.13
CA ASP A 20 -14.58 13.02 3.54
C ASP A 20 -14.39 13.26 5.05
N GLN A 21 -14.35 12.19 5.85
CA GLN A 21 -14.13 12.20 7.29
C GLN A 21 -12.63 12.10 7.66
N GLY A 22 -11.74 12.00 6.67
CA GLY A 22 -10.29 11.98 6.85
C GLY A 22 -9.69 10.59 7.08
N GLU A 23 -10.48 9.52 6.97
CA GLU A 23 -10.02 8.13 7.15
C GLU A 23 -9.27 7.65 5.92
N ILE A 24 -8.16 6.93 6.11
CA ILE A 24 -7.37 6.40 4.98
C ILE A 24 -8.08 5.18 4.40
N MET A 25 -8.50 5.29 3.14
CA MET A 25 -9.12 4.20 2.39
C MET A 25 -8.06 3.23 1.86
N SER A 26 -8.27 1.93 2.08
CA SER A 26 -7.29 0.88 1.76
C SER A 26 -6.97 0.83 0.27
N GLN A 27 -7.99 0.78 -0.60
CA GLN A 27 -7.77 0.64 -2.04
C GLN A 27 -7.07 1.87 -2.64
N PRO A 28 -7.55 3.12 -2.45
CA PRO A 28 -6.83 4.31 -2.89
C PRO A 28 -5.38 4.40 -2.39
N PHE A 29 -5.14 4.05 -1.12
CA PHE A 29 -3.78 3.99 -0.56
C PHE A 29 -2.88 3.00 -1.31
N LEU A 30 -3.37 1.77 -1.54
CA LEU A 30 -2.61 0.73 -2.23
C LEU A 30 -2.36 1.07 -3.71
N GLU A 31 -3.31 1.73 -4.38
CA GLU A 31 -3.10 2.24 -5.74
C GLU A 31 -1.97 3.28 -5.79
N VAL A 32 -1.93 4.19 -4.82
CA VAL A 32 -0.85 5.17 -4.72
C VAL A 32 0.50 4.50 -4.46
N CYS A 33 0.56 3.50 -3.56
CA CYS A 33 1.78 2.73 -3.31
C CYS A 33 2.31 2.06 -4.58
N LYS A 34 1.43 1.58 -5.48
CA LYS A 34 1.85 0.92 -6.72
C LYS A 34 2.55 1.85 -7.71
N HIS A 35 2.31 3.16 -7.66
CA HIS A 35 2.95 4.12 -8.56
C HIS A 35 4.47 4.24 -8.37
N ILE A 36 5.04 3.78 -7.25
CA ILE A 36 6.50 3.78 -7.06
C ILE A 36 7.20 2.65 -7.83
N LEU A 37 6.51 1.52 -8.10
CA LEU A 37 7.13 0.34 -8.69
C LEU A 37 7.74 0.62 -10.08
N PRO A 38 7.05 1.33 -11.01
CA PRO A 38 7.63 1.70 -12.30
C PRO A 38 8.79 2.70 -12.18
N VAL A 39 8.87 3.48 -11.09
CA VAL A 39 9.99 4.39 -10.84
C VAL A 39 11.22 3.58 -10.42
N ILE A 40 11.03 2.60 -9.52
CA ILE A 40 12.08 1.68 -9.07
C ILE A 40 12.63 0.85 -10.24
N ASP A 41 11.76 0.42 -11.16
CA ASP A 41 12.16 -0.31 -12.36
C ASP A 41 13.18 0.44 -13.23
N LYS A 42 13.17 1.78 -13.22
CA LYS A 42 14.15 2.58 -13.98
C LYS A 42 15.57 2.48 -13.45
N PHE A 43 15.76 2.04 -12.21
CA PHE A 43 17.08 1.79 -11.63
C PHE A 43 17.64 0.40 -11.97
N GLY A 44 16.87 -0.43 -12.69
CA GLY A 44 17.30 -1.72 -13.19
C GLY A 44 17.50 -2.78 -12.10
N ALA A 45 18.29 -3.81 -12.42
CA ALA A 45 18.43 -5.02 -11.60
C ALA A 45 18.95 -4.75 -10.17
N ALA A 46 19.69 -3.66 -9.96
CA ALA A 46 20.20 -3.27 -8.65
C ALA A 46 19.07 -3.02 -7.63
N MET A 47 17.88 -2.64 -8.08
CA MET A 47 16.71 -2.39 -7.22
C MET A 47 15.70 -3.55 -7.20
N ALA A 48 16.04 -4.73 -7.73
CA ALA A 48 15.13 -5.87 -7.80
C ALA A 48 14.62 -6.32 -6.41
N LEU A 49 15.50 -6.33 -5.39
CA LEU A 49 15.13 -6.69 -4.02
C LEU A 49 14.18 -5.67 -3.39
N VAL A 50 14.42 -4.37 -3.62
CA VAL A 50 13.57 -3.27 -3.14
C VAL A 50 12.19 -3.35 -3.78
N LYS A 51 12.13 -3.56 -5.10
CA LYS A 51 10.85 -3.76 -5.81
C LYS A 51 10.07 -4.95 -5.26
N SER A 52 10.76 -6.08 -5.05
CA SER A 52 10.16 -7.31 -4.52
C SER A 52 9.58 -7.10 -3.11
N ASP A 53 10.32 -6.40 -2.24
CA ASP A 53 9.86 -6.10 -0.88
C ASP A 53 8.60 -5.22 -0.87
N ILE A 54 8.63 -4.09 -1.59
CA ILE A 54 7.49 -3.17 -1.69
C ILE A 54 6.29 -3.86 -2.34
N GLY A 55 6.50 -4.54 -3.47
CA GLY A 55 5.46 -5.28 -4.17
C GLY A 55 4.84 -6.38 -3.31
N GLY A 56 5.65 -7.13 -2.57
CA GLY A 56 5.19 -8.16 -1.65
C GLY A 56 4.34 -7.61 -0.50
N ASN A 57 4.72 -6.46 0.06
CA ASN A 57 3.93 -5.80 1.09
C ASN A 57 2.59 -5.27 0.54
N ILE A 58 2.58 -4.67 -0.67
CA ILE A 58 1.35 -4.24 -1.36
C ILE A 58 0.43 -5.43 -1.59
N SER A 59 0.90 -6.50 -2.24
CA SER A 59 0.09 -7.66 -2.59
C SER A 59 -0.49 -8.36 -1.35
N ARG A 60 0.22 -8.32 -0.22
CA ARG A 60 -0.29 -8.84 1.06
C ARG A 60 -1.52 -8.07 1.54
N LEU A 61 -1.46 -6.73 1.55
CA LEU A 61 -2.59 -5.90 1.95
C LEU A 61 -3.74 -5.99 0.95
N GLU A 62 -3.45 -6.04 -0.36
CA GLU A 62 -4.46 -6.23 -1.41
C GLU A 62 -5.21 -7.56 -1.26
N SER A 63 -4.48 -8.64 -0.99
CA SER A 63 -5.08 -9.97 -0.78
C SER A 63 -6.04 -9.96 0.42
N LYS A 64 -5.66 -9.25 1.49
CA LYS A 64 -6.52 -9.10 2.67
C LYS A 64 -7.73 -8.23 2.35
N TYR A 65 -7.55 -7.10 1.67
CA TYR A 65 -8.65 -6.25 1.21
C TYR A 65 -9.66 -7.04 0.36
N ALA A 66 -9.16 -7.77 -0.66
CA ALA A 66 -9.99 -8.57 -1.56
C ALA A 66 -10.79 -9.67 -0.86
N SER A 67 -10.32 -10.16 0.29
CA SER A 67 -11.06 -11.17 1.07
C SER A 67 -12.39 -10.64 1.62
N ASN A 68 -12.49 -9.33 1.89
CA ASN A 68 -13.72 -8.67 2.32
C ASN A 68 -13.60 -7.14 2.17
N PRO A 69 -13.87 -6.58 0.97
CA PRO A 69 -13.67 -5.15 0.71
C PRO A 69 -14.49 -4.21 1.60
N SER A 70 -15.71 -4.62 1.97
CA SER A 70 -16.55 -3.81 2.86
C SER A 70 -16.00 -3.76 4.28
N ARG A 71 -15.49 -4.90 4.80
CA ARG A 71 -14.82 -4.95 6.12
C ARG A 71 -13.49 -4.21 6.10
N PHE A 72 -12.75 -4.29 5.00
CA PHE A 72 -11.38 -3.79 4.90
C PHE A 72 -11.27 -2.46 4.13
N ASN A 73 -12.36 -1.70 4.05
CA ASN A 73 -12.42 -0.44 3.31
C ASN A 73 -11.41 0.61 3.83
N TYR A 74 -11.11 0.60 5.13
CA TYR A 74 -10.17 1.53 5.76
C TYR A 74 -8.90 0.84 6.21
N LEU A 75 -7.77 1.53 6.12
CA LEU A 75 -6.45 0.97 6.38
C LEU A 75 -6.31 0.43 7.83
N TYR A 76 -6.90 1.12 8.81
CA TYR A 76 -6.86 0.69 10.21
C TYR A 76 -7.62 -0.61 10.45
N SER A 77 -8.63 -0.94 9.64
CA SER A 77 -9.42 -2.16 9.80
C SER A 77 -8.62 -3.43 9.45
N LEU A 78 -7.64 -3.32 8.55
CA LEU A 78 -6.67 -4.38 8.23
C LEU A 78 -5.78 -4.70 9.44
N VAL A 79 -5.37 -3.66 10.18
CA VAL A 79 -4.56 -3.79 11.40
C VAL A 79 -5.40 -4.29 12.58
N GLN A 80 -6.61 -3.74 12.74
CA GLN A 80 -7.48 -4.03 13.87
C GLN A 80 -7.75 -5.52 14.02
N VAL A 81 -8.11 -6.21 12.93
CA VAL A 81 -8.39 -7.66 12.98
C VAL A 81 -7.17 -8.48 13.42
N GLU A 82 -5.96 -8.04 13.07
CA GLU A 82 -4.74 -8.74 13.44
C GLU A 82 -4.34 -8.47 14.89
N VAL A 83 -4.67 -7.29 15.42
CA VAL A 83 -4.53 -6.98 16.85
C VAL A 83 -5.50 -7.83 17.67
N GLU A 84 -6.78 -7.87 17.27
CA GLU A 84 -7.83 -8.65 17.93
C GLU A 84 -7.52 -10.16 17.94
N THR A 85 -6.96 -10.67 16.84
CA THR A 85 -6.59 -12.09 16.70
C THR A 85 -5.17 -12.41 17.17
N LYS A 86 -4.44 -11.42 17.73
CA LYS A 86 -3.05 -11.55 18.19
C LYS A 86 -2.06 -12.03 17.11
N THR A 87 -2.34 -11.73 15.85
CA THR A 87 -1.51 -12.08 14.68
C THR A 87 -0.70 -10.91 14.13
N ALA A 88 -0.88 -9.69 14.64
CA ALA A 88 -0.23 -8.45 14.17
C ALA A 88 1.32 -8.47 14.21
N LYS A 89 1.93 -9.34 15.01
CA LYS A 89 3.39 -9.50 15.08
C LYS A 89 3.94 -10.57 14.14
N SER A 90 3.08 -11.29 13.42
CA SER A 90 3.51 -12.27 12.42
C SER A 90 4.30 -11.56 11.31
N SER A 91 5.36 -12.20 10.82
CA SER A 91 6.13 -11.72 9.67
C SER A 91 5.25 -11.55 8.42
N SER A 92 4.19 -12.37 8.30
CA SER A 92 3.21 -12.36 7.21
C SER A 92 1.98 -11.48 7.46
N SER A 93 1.96 -10.69 8.55
CA SER A 93 0.83 -9.83 8.88
C SER A 93 0.73 -8.60 7.97
N CYS A 94 -0.49 -8.12 7.73
CA CYS A 94 -0.77 -6.85 7.07
C CYS A 94 -0.25 -5.67 7.89
N THR A 95 -0.28 -5.77 9.22
CA THR A 95 0.28 -4.78 10.15
C THR A 95 1.78 -4.59 9.90
N ASN A 96 2.54 -5.69 9.81
CA ASN A 96 3.95 -5.62 9.47
C ASN A 96 4.17 -5.12 8.03
N GLY A 97 3.35 -5.56 7.07
CA GLY A 97 3.40 -5.06 5.69
C GLY A 97 3.19 -3.55 5.60
N LEU A 98 2.21 -3.01 6.33
CA LEU A 98 1.94 -1.58 6.39
C LEU A 98 3.08 -0.80 7.05
N LEU A 99 3.66 -1.35 8.11
CA LEU A 99 4.83 -0.74 8.76
C LEU A 99 6.01 -0.57 7.78
N TRP A 100 6.26 -1.57 6.92
CA TRP A 100 7.31 -1.47 5.90
C TRP A 100 6.96 -0.49 4.77
N LEU A 101 5.69 -0.37 4.38
CA LEU A 101 5.27 0.60 3.35
C LEU A 101 5.36 2.07 3.82
N THR A 102 5.51 2.31 5.12
CA THR A 102 5.63 3.66 5.70
C THR A 102 7.07 4.06 6.06
N ARG A 103 8.05 3.18 5.84
CA ARG A 103 9.49 3.41 6.05
C ARG A 103 10.19 3.75 4.74
#